data_AF-N1QYN4-F1
#
_entry.id   AF-N1QYN4-F1
#
_cell.length_a   1.000
_cell.length_b   1.000
_cell.length_c   1.000
_cell.angle_alpha   90.00
_cell.angle_beta   90.00
_cell.angle_gamma   90.00
#
_symmetry.space_group_name_H-M   'P 1'
#
loop_
_entity.id
_entity.type
_entity.pdbx_description
1 polymer ?
#
loop_
_entity_poly.entity_id
_entity_poly.type
_entity_poly.pdbx_seq_one_letter_code
_entity_poly.pdbx_strand_id
1 'polypeptide(L)'
;MVQPGRELLAALKEVEELLSRAAEAGKEVSGMLEAAARAPELKESPSKIIHAIAWHRSPSSVSSSSYRSELGASSNSLSWTEKSETNKSDIFDDYGGMKSGSHSQTLGRLYAWEKKLYEEVKAIDQIRQTYEKKCVQLRNQDAKGSELRCAEKTRTNVRDLYTRIWVSLRAAESISDRIQKLRDEELQPQLVELLHGFARTWKVMVESHEAQRQIMFEVNSFTCPAYGKFCNDAQRHATLRLEVELRNWRSCFVSYVSAQKAYIEALDGWLSKFILTDTIRYSRGISSIAPDRAGTPPLVVICHEWHTTLSRFPYKRVPFTMRNFNRSVRVLWLKQGEEQQQKRKGDGLAKELGKKATGDKRAENKIGLASMFEALAEFSRDSVALYEDLLARSGPKEGPEKAASAAAIEQQPCPAAVEAT
;
A
#
# COMPACT_ATOMS: atom_id res chain seq x y z
N MET A 1 21.41 20.58 39.80
CA MET A 1 20.19 21.42 39.71
C MET A 1 19.03 20.47 39.47
N VAL A 2 18.08 20.36 40.41
CA VAL A 2 16.88 19.53 40.24
C VAL A 2 15.98 20.27 39.25
N GLN A 3 15.70 19.67 38.08
CA GLN A 3 14.76 20.28 37.14
C GLN A 3 13.42 20.49 37.85
N PRO A 4 12.81 21.69 37.73
CA PRO A 4 11.51 21.96 38.33
C PRO A 4 10.52 20.97 37.77
N GLY A 5 9.82 20.33 38.69
CA GLY A 5 8.89 19.29 38.38
C GLY A 5 7.74 19.70 37.49
N ARG A 6 7.36 18.85 36.53
CA ARG A 6 6.29 19.16 35.59
C ARG A 6 4.91 18.79 36.15
N GLU A 7 3.95 19.68 35.94
CA GLU A 7 2.55 19.52 36.34
C GLU A 7 1.77 18.68 35.31
N LEU A 8 0.99 17.71 35.79
CA LEU A 8 0.33 16.72 34.92
C LEU A 8 -0.64 17.34 33.91
N LEU A 9 -1.43 18.34 34.28
CA LEU A 9 -2.40 18.94 33.35
C LEU A 9 -1.70 19.67 32.19
N ALA A 10 -0.66 20.45 32.50
CA ALA A 10 0.18 21.07 31.48
C ALA A 10 0.84 20.02 30.56
N ALA A 11 1.40 18.97 31.15
CA ALA A 11 1.99 17.86 30.39
C ALA A 11 0.97 17.16 29.45
N LEU A 12 -0.26 16.95 29.90
CA LEU A 12 -1.29 16.31 29.08
C LEU A 12 -1.74 17.16 27.88
N LYS A 13 -1.71 18.49 27.98
CA LYS A 13 -1.99 19.38 26.84
C LYS A 13 -0.94 19.22 25.74
N GLU A 14 0.33 19.16 26.10
CA GLU A 14 1.41 18.95 25.12
C GLU A 14 1.37 17.54 24.54
N VAL A 15 0.98 16.53 25.34
CA VAL A 15 0.72 15.17 24.83
C VAL A 15 -0.40 15.17 23.79
N GLU A 16 -1.47 15.95 24.00
CA GLU A 16 -2.59 16.10 23.05
C GLU A 16 -2.15 16.75 21.72
N GLU A 17 -1.31 17.78 21.79
CA GLU A 17 -0.72 18.41 20.59
C GLU A 17 0.15 17.42 19.81
N LEU A 18 0.95 16.60 20.51
CA LEU A 18 1.78 15.56 19.89
C LEU A 18 0.94 14.42 19.30
N LEU A 19 -0.18 14.04 19.93
CA LEU A 19 -1.13 13.09 19.36
C LEU A 19 -1.75 13.63 18.07
N SER A 20 -2.07 14.93 18.05
CA SER A 20 -2.61 15.61 16.87
C SER A 20 -1.57 15.65 15.74
N ARG A 21 -0.33 16.05 16.04
CA ARG A 21 0.79 16.03 15.09
C ARG A 21 1.02 14.64 14.50
N ALA A 22 1.01 13.60 15.35
CA ALA A 22 1.12 12.22 14.91
C ALA A 22 -0.05 11.82 13.99
N ALA A 23 -1.28 12.17 14.34
CA ALA A 23 -2.46 11.88 13.51
C ALA A 23 -2.40 12.58 12.14
N GLU A 24 -1.97 13.84 12.10
CA GLU A 24 -1.79 14.61 10.86
C GLU A 24 -0.74 13.98 9.94
N ALA A 25 0.37 13.47 10.49
CA ALA A 25 1.40 12.81 9.71
C ALA A 25 0.86 11.59 8.93
N GLY A 26 -0.11 10.86 9.50
CA GLY A 26 -0.74 9.72 8.83
C GLY A 26 -1.63 10.09 7.64
N LYS A 27 -2.04 11.35 7.49
CA LYS A 27 -2.91 11.79 6.38
C LYS A 27 -2.24 11.68 5.02
N GLU A 28 -0.93 11.89 4.95
CA GLU A 28 -0.16 11.76 3.71
C GLU A 28 -0.36 10.36 3.11
N VAL A 29 0.04 9.31 3.85
CA VAL A 29 -0.12 7.91 3.42
C VAL A 29 -1.58 7.54 3.18
N SER A 30 -2.50 8.06 4.01
CA SER A 30 -3.94 7.84 3.80
C SER A 30 -4.42 8.43 2.48
N GLY A 31 -3.90 9.59 2.06
CA GLY A 31 -4.21 10.22 0.78
C GLY A 31 -3.57 9.49 -0.39
N MET A 32 -2.33 9.03 -0.23
CA MET A 32 -1.62 8.21 -1.22
C MET A 32 -2.34 6.89 -1.53
N LEU A 33 -2.90 6.25 -0.50
CA LEU A 33 -3.69 5.03 -0.63
C LEU A 33 -5.17 5.29 -0.96
N GLU A 34 -5.59 6.55 -1.02
CA GLU A 34 -6.97 6.97 -1.27
C GLU A 34 -7.98 6.34 -0.29
N ALA A 35 -7.54 6.01 0.92
CA ALA A 35 -8.31 5.24 1.90
C ALA A 35 -9.58 5.95 2.40
N ALA A 36 -9.64 7.28 2.25
CA ALA A 36 -10.80 8.11 2.61
C ALA A 36 -11.80 8.27 1.43
N ALA A 37 -11.35 8.09 0.19
CA ALA A 37 -12.14 8.32 -1.02
C ALA A 37 -12.87 7.04 -1.46
N ARG A 38 -13.77 6.53 -0.59
CA ARG A 38 -14.73 5.43 -0.83
C ARG A 38 -14.14 4.10 -1.33
N ALA A 39 -14.54 3.02 -0.68
CA ALA A 39 -14.73 1.75 -1.39
C ALA A 39 -15.76 1.99 -2.51
N PRO A 40 -15.40 1.91 -3.80
CA PRO A 40 -16.42 1.69 -4.81
C PRO A 40 -16.90 0.27 -4.52
N GLU A 41 -18.20 0.11 -4.22
CA GLU A 41 -18.81 -1.19 -4.44
C GLU A 41 -18.43 -1.60 -5.86
N LEU A 42 -17.62 -2.66 -6.00
CA LEU A 42 -17.26 -3.31 -7.27
C LEU A 42 -18.50 -4.02 -7.86
N LYS A 43 -19.57 -3.25 -8.02
CA LYS A 43 -20.84 -3.60 -8.64
C LYS A 43 -20.97 -2.95 -10.02
N GLU A 44 -19.93 -2.28 -10.48
CA GLU A 44 -19.88 -1.72 -11.83
C GLU A 44 -19.35 -2.75 -12.82
N SER A 45 -20.13 -2.99 -13.87
CA SER A 45 -19.83 -3.96 -14.93
C SER A 45 -18.44 -3.70 -15.54
N PRO A 46 -17.58 -4.72 -15.71
CA PRO A 46 -16.24 -4.61 -16.31
C PRO A 46 -16.22 -3.85 -17.64
N SER A 47 -17.30 -3.94 -18.41
CA SER A 47 -17.50 -3.26 -19.69
C SER A 47 -17.45 -1.72 -19.58
N LYS A 48 -17.85 -1.13 -18.45
CA LYS A 48 -17.83 0.33 -18.26
C LYS A 48 -16.42 0.85 -17.96
N ILE A 49 -15.65 0.10 -17.18
CA ILE A 49 -14.23 0.40 -16.92
C ILE A 49 -13.42 0.22 -18.20
N ILE A 50 -13.69 -0.85 -18.97
CA ILE A 50 -13.06 -1.06 -20.28
C ILE A 50 -13.45 0.05 -21.28
N HIS A 51 -14.69 0.53 -21.27
CA HIS A 51 -15.10 1.67 -22.10
C HIS A 51 -14.40 2.96 -21.66
N ALA A 52 -14.34 3.27 -20.36
CA ALA A 52 -13.62 4.43 -19.85
C ALA A 52 -12.14 4.41 -20.25
N ILE A 53 -11.49 3.24 -20.25
CA ILE A 53 -10.12 3.04 -20.74
C ILE A 53 -10.01 3.30 -22.26
N ALA A 54 -11.01 2.94 -23.06
CA ALA A 54 -11.02 3.17 -24.51
C ALA A 54 -11.17 4.67 -24.88
N TRP A 55 -11.82 5.47 -24.02
CA TRP A 55 -12.04 6.91 -24.23
C TRP A 55 -10.82 7.79 -23.93
N HIS A 56 -9.85 7.33 -23.13
CA HIS A 56 -8.58 8.06 -22.86
C HIS A 56 -7.54 7.94 -23.99
N ARG A 57 -7.96 7.65 -25.21
CA ARG A 57 -7.11 7.73 -26.40
C ARG A 57 -7.17 9.16 -26.94
N SER A 58 -6.13 9.96 -26.71
CA SER A 58 -5.88 11.18 -27.48
C SER A 58 -4.74 10.98 -28.49
N PRO A 59 -4.73 11.71 -29.63
CA PRO A 59 -4.29 11.19 -30.91
C PRO A 59 -2.85 11.59 -31.27
N SER A 60 -2.04 10.61 -31.66
CA SER A 60 -0.83 10.87 -32.45
C SER A 60 -0.63 9.75 -33.47
N SER A 61 -1.20 9.98 -34.67
CA SER A 61 -0.61 9.65 -35.98
C SER A 61 -1.69 9.80 -37.06
N VAL A 62 -1.72 10.99 -37.66
CA VAL A 62 -2.36 11.18 -38.97
C VAL A 62 -1.50 10.42 -39.98
N SER A 63 -2.01 9.31 -40.48
CA SER A 63 -1.53 8.70 -41.72
C SER A 63 -2.15 9.41 -42.90
N SER A 64 -1.32 9.86 -43.85
CA SER A 64 -1.75 10.18 -45.20
C SER A 64 -2.13 8.89 -45.94
N SER A 65 -3.39 8.76 -46.34
CA SER A 65 -3.74 8.61 -47.76
C SER A 65 -5.26 8.73 -47.94
N SER A 66 -5.64 9.60 -48.87
CA SER A 66 -7.00 9.81 -49.34
C SER A 66 -7.38 8.76 -50.37
N TYR A 67 -8.57 8.16 -50.25
CA TYR A 67 -9.65 8.36 -51.23
C TYR A 67 -10.98 7.78 -50.70
N ARG A 68 -12.05 8.27 -51.33
CA ARG A 68 -13.41 8.54 -50.86
C ARG A 68 -14.40 7.40 -51.14
N SER A 69 -15.48 7.32 -50.34
CA SER A 69 -16.93 7.12 -50.69
C SER A 69 -17.68 6.58 -49.46
N GLU A 70 -18.35 7.39 -48.62
CA GLU A 70 -19.72 7.97 -48.67
C GLU A 70 -20.89 7.06 -48.20
N LEU A 71 -21.75 7.67 -47.35
CA LEU A 71 -23.08 7.27 -46.81
C LEU A 71 -23.09 6.38 -45.53
N GLY A 72 -23.76 6.70 -44.41
CA GLY A 72 -24.65 7.82 -44.06
C GLY A 72 -25.03 7.83 -42.55
N ALA A 73 -25.29 9.05 -42.06
CA ALA A 73 -26.07 9.50 -40.89
C ALA A 73 -26.01 8.80 -39.51
N SER A 74 -25.52 9.53 -38.50
CA SER A 74 -26.33 10.23 -37.49
C SER A 74 -25.54 10.38 -36.18
N SER A 75 -25.11 11.60 -35.84
CA SER A 75 -24.60 11.90 -34.50
C SER A 75 -25.00 13.32 -34.11
N ASN A 76 -25.70 13.42 -32.98
CA ASN A 76 -26.11 14.67 -32.37
C ASN A 76 -24.87 15.39 -31.82
N SER A 77 -24.62 16.57 -32.37
CA SER A 77 -23.57 17.50 -32.00
C SER A 77 -23.95 18.27 -30.74
N LEU A 78 -23.07 18.26 -29.74
CA LEU A 78 -22.97 19.33 -28.75
C LEU A 78 -21.55 19.89 -28.82
N SER A 79 -21.44 21.00 -29.53
CA SER A 79 -20.26 21.84 -29.68
C SER A 79 -19.95 22.56 -28.36
N TRP A 80 -18.71 22.43 -27.87
CA TRP A 80 -18.13 23.39 -26.94
C TRP A 80 -17.08 24.21 -27.69
N THR A 81 -17.41 25.48 -27.92
CA THR A 81 -16.52 26.50 -28.48
C THR A 81 -15.49 26.93 -27.44
N GLU A 82 -14.24 26.78 -27.83
CA GLU A 82 -13.06 27.38 -27.22
C GLU A 82 -13.10 28.90 -27.39
N LYS A 83 -13.11 29.65 -26.28
CA LYS A 83 -12.52 30.99 -26.17
C LYS A 83 -12.47 31.49 -24.72
N SER A 84 -11.42 32.28 -24.49
CA SER A 84 -11.07 33.16 -23.36
C SER A 84 -10.34 32.53 -22.17
N GLU A 85 -9.03 32.76 -22.22
CA GLU A 85 -8.05 32.89 -21.16
C GLU A 85 -8.60 33.52 -19.87
N THR A 86 -8.43 32.81 -18.75
CA THR A 86 -7.91 33.26 -17.43
C THR A 86 -8.39 32.29 -16.34
N ASN A 87 -7.44 31.78 -15.55
CA ASN A 87 -7.62 31.01 -14.30
C ASN A 87 -8.36 29.65 -14.39
N LYS A 88 -7.67 28.60 -14.85
CA LYS A 88 -8.03 27.19 -14.53
C LYS A 88 -6.80 26.29 -14.41
N SER A 89 -5.90 26.63 -13.49
CA SER A 89 -4.76 25.78 -13.13
C SER A 89 -4.95 25.00 -11.81
N ASP A 90 -6.19 24.78 -11.34
CA ASP A 90 -6.37 24.32 -9.94
C ASP A 90 -7.55 23.35 -9.68
N ILE A 91 -8.09 22.67 -10.71
CA ILE A 91 -9.27 21.80 -10.51
C ILE A 91 -9.04 20.33 -10.94
N PHE A 92 -7.89 20.00 -11.53
CA PHE A 92 -7.60 18.64 -12.02
C PHE A 92 -6.29 18.02 -11.54
N ASP A 93 -5.61 18.64 -10.57
CA ASP A 93 -4.33 18.14 -10.02
C ASP A 93 -4.47 17.40 -8.66
N ASP A 94 -5.68 17.27 -8.12
CA ASP A 94 -5.94 16.79 -6.75
C ASP A 94 -6.69 15.45 -6.69
N TYR A 95 -6.27 14.44 -7.46
CA TYR A 95 -6.89 13.09 -7.42
C TYR A 95 -5.93 11.93 -7.11
N GLY A 96 -4.75 12.22 -6.61
CA GLY A 96 -3.91 11.18 -5.99
C GLY A 96 -2.96 11.85 -5.02
N GLY A 97 -2.93 11.42 -3.76
CA GLY A 97 -1.91 11.89 -2.80
C GLY A 97 -0.46 11.55 -3.20
N MET A 98 -0.27 10.98 -4.40
CA MET A 98 0.99 10.65 -5.04
C MET A 98 1.16 11.46 -6.34
N LYS A 99 2.38 11.96 -6.59
CA LYS A 99 2.79 12.54 -7.87
C LYS A 99 2.78 11.52 -9.01
N SER A 100 2.93 10.25 -8.66
CA SER A 100 2.90 9.11 -9.59
C SER A 100 1.47 8.71 -10.03
N GLY A 101 0.46 9.53 -9.73
CA GLY A 101 -0.93 9.33 -10.12
C GLY A 101 -1.75 8.52 -9.11
N SER A 102 -3.02 8.27 -9.45
CA SER A 102 -3.95 7.56 -8.57
C SER A 102 -3.61 6.07 -8.44
N HIS A 103 -3.44 5.63 -7.21
CA HIS A 103 -3.09 4.25 -6.90
C HIS A 103 -4.28 3.30 -7.12
N SER A 104 -5.48 3.72 -6.71
CA SER A 104 -6.68 2.89 -6.86
C SER A 104 -7.05 2.69 -8.34
N GLN A 105 -6.88 3.71 -9.18
CA GLN A 105 -7.15 3.63 -10.61
C GLN A 105 -6.16 2.71 -11.32
N THR A 106 -4.88 2.72 -10.94
CA THR A 106 -3.88 1.79 -11.48
C THR A 106 -4.21 0.35 -11.12
N LEU A 107 -4.53 0.06 -9.85
CA LEU A 107 -4.96 -1.28 -9.42
C LEU A 107 -6.26 -1.73 -10.12
N GLY A 108 -7.24 -0.83 -10.28
CA GLY A 108 -8.48 -1.11 -10.98
C GLY A 108 -8.28 -1.46 -12.46
N ARG A 109 -7.37 -0.75 -13.15
CA ARG A 109 -6.99 -1.06 -14.54
C ARG A 109 -6.22 -2.39 -14.64
N LEU A 110 -5.29 -2.66 -13.72
CA LEU A 110 -4.58 -3.94 -13.66
C LEU A 110 -5.58 -5.09 -13.55
N TYR A 111 -6.51 -5.03 -12.59
CA TYR A 111 -7.54 -6.04 -12.41
C TYR A 111 -8.40 -6.26 -13.66
N ALA A 112 -8.80 -5.19 -14.35
CA ALA A 112 -9.59 -5.28 -15.59
C ALA A 112 -8.81 -5.97 -16.72
N TRP A 113 -7.53 -5.65 -16.89
CA TRP A 113 -6.68 -6.28 -17.90
C TRP A 113 -6.39 -7.74 -17.58
N GLU A 114 -6.18 -8.09 -16.31
CA GLU A 114 -6.00 -9.48 -15.88
C GLU A 114 -7.25 -10.33 -16.13
N LYS A 115 -8.43 -9.79 -15.81
CA LYS A 115 -9.69 -10.45 -16.11
C LYS A 115 -9.84 -10.71 -17.61
N LYS A 116 -9.50 -9.74 -18.45
CA LYS A 116 -9.51 -9.88 -19.90
C LYS A 116 -8.51 -10.94 -20.37
N LEU A 117 -7.30 -10.98 -19.81
CA LEU A 117 -6.30 -12.00 -20.11
C LEU A 117 -6.81 -13.40 -19.76
N TYR A 118 -7.44 -13.56 -18.60
CA TYR A 118 -8.04 -14.83 -18.19
C TYR A 118 -9.13 -15.30 -19.18
N GLU A 119 -10.01 -14.41 -19.62
CA GLU A 119 -11.05 -14.72 -20.62
C GLU A 119 -10.44 -15.15 -21.97
N GLU A 120 -9.39 -14.45 -22.44
CA GLU A 120 -8.70 -14.80 -23.69
C GLU A 120 -8.00 -16.16 -23.58
N VAL A 121 -7.28 -16.42 -22.48
CA VAL A 121 -6.60 -17.70 -22.24
C VAL A 121 -7.61 -18.86 -22.16
N LYS A 122 -8.76 -18.63 -21.51
CA LYS A 122 -9.85 -19.61 -21.45
C LYS A 122 -10.43 -19.90 -22.84
N ALA A 123 -10.59 -18.89 -23.69
CA ALA A 123 -11.05 -19.07 -25.07
C ALA A 123 -10.03 -19.85 -25.91
N ILE A 124 -8.73 -19.54 -25.78
CA ILE A 124 -7.64 -20.28 -26.42
C ILE A 124 -7.72 -21.77 -26.08
N ASP A 125 -7.90 -22.12 -24.80
CA ASP A 125 -7.99 -23.52 -24.37
C ASP A 125 -9.19 -24.24 -24.99
N GLN A 126 -10.35 -23.60 -25.09
CA GLN A 126 -11.53 -24.16 -25.74
C GLN A 126 -11.31 -24.43 -27.24
N ILE A 127 -10.66 -23.50 -27.94
CA ILE A 127 -10.31 -23.67 -29.37
C ILE A 127 -9.29 -24.81 -29.50
N ARG A 128 -8.31 -24.88 -28.60
CA ARG A 128 -7.29 -25.94 -28.58
C ARG A 128 -7.89 -27.33 -28.38
N GLN A 129 -8.84 -27.49 -27.45
CA GLN A 129 -9.55 -28.76 -27.26
C GLN A 129 -10.31 -29.18 -28.54
N THR A 130 -10.90 -28.22 -29.25
CA THR A 130 -11.59 -28.48 -30.52
C THR A 130 -10.61 -28.87 -31.63
N TYR A 131 -9.48 -28.16 -31.71
CA TYR A 131 -8.38 -28.46 -32.63
C TYR A 131 -7.86 -29.89 -32.43
N GLU A 132 -7.58 -30.29 -31.18
CA GLU A 132 -7.08 -31.63 -30.85
C GLU A 132 -8.06 -32.73 -31.27
N LYS A 133 -9.37 -32.55 -31.02
CA LYS A 133 -10.43 -33.46 -31.50
C LYS A 133 -10.46 -33.57 -33.02
N LYS A 134 -10.31 -32.45 -33.74
CA LYS A 134 -10.29 -32.43 -35.21
C LYS A 134 -9.03 -33.07 -35.80
N CYS A 135 -7.88 -32.92 -35.15
CA CYS A 135 -6.65 -33.62 -35.52
C CYS A 135 -6.78 -35.15 -35.37
N VAL A 136 -7.40 -35.62 -34.28
CA VAL A 136 -7.71 -37.06 -34.12
C VAL A 136 -8.68 -37.54 -35.20
N GLN A 137 -9.74 -36.76 -35.47
CA GLN A 137 -10.71 -37.07 -36.52
C GLN A 137 -10.02 -37.21 -37.89
N LEU A 138 -9.13 -36.29 -38.23
CA LEU A 138 -8.38 -36.30 -39.49
C LEU A 138 -7.51 -37.56 -39.62
N ARG A 139 -6.72 -37.89 -38.58
CA ARG A 139 -5.89 -39.11 -38.56
C ARG A 139 -6.72 -40.38 -38.76
N ASN A 140 -7.90 -40.44 -38.16
CA ASN A 140 -8.81 -41.58 -38.32
C ASN A 140 -9.42 -41.66 -39.74
N GLN A 141 -9.67 -40.53 -40.39
CA GLN A 141 -10.16 -40.47 -41.77
C GLN A 141 -9.09 -40.91 -42.77
N ASP A 142 -7.86 -40.45 -42.58
CA ASP A 142 -6.71 -40.82 -43.39
C ASP A 142 -6.40 -42.32 -43.27
N ALA A 143 -6.47 -42.91 -42.06
CA ALA A 143 -6.25 -44.35 -41.85
C ALA A 143 -7.34 -45.26 -42.44
N LYS A 144 -8.58 -44.77 -42.52
CA LYS A 144 -9.75 -45.55 -43.00
C LYS A 144 -10.02 -45.40 -44.50
N GLY A 145 -9.23 -44.60 -45.23
CA GLY A 145 -9.48 -44.31 -46.64
C GLY A 145 -10.84 -43.62 -46.87
N SER A 146 -11.21 -42.68 -46.00
CA SER A 146 -12.49 -41.94 -46.10
C SER A 146 -12.56 -41.07 -47.37
N GLU A 147 -13.77 -40.73 -47.81
CA GLU A 147 -14.02 -39.92 -49.01
C GLU A 147 -13.19 -38.61 -49.03
N LEU A 148 -12.48 -38.34 -50.13
CA LEU A 148 -11.53 -37.23 -50.30
C LEU A 148 -12.12 -35.87 -49.88
N ARG A 149 -13.38 -35.62 -50.23
CA ARG A 149 -14.10 -34.37 -49.90
C ARG A 149 -14.31 -34.20 -48.38
N CYS A 150 -14.59 -35.28 -47.67
CA CYS A 150 -14.78 -35.28 -46.23
C CYS A 150 -13.47 -35.01 -45.48
N ALA A 151 -12.38 -35.66 -45.91
CA ALA A 151 -11.04 -35.46 -45.37
C ALA A 151 -10.55 -34.02 -45.59
N GLU A 152 -10.76 -33.45 -46.79
CA GLU A 152 -10.32 -32.08 -47.08
C GLU A 152 -11.06 -31.03 -46.24
N LYS A 153 -12.37 -31.21 -46.01
CA LYS A 153 -13.14 -30.36 -45.08
C LYS A 153 -12.59 -30.42 -43.66
N THR A 154 -12.13 -31.59 -43.19
CA THR A 154 -11.48 -31.70 -41.88
C THR A 154 -10.13 -30.99 -41.87
N ARG A 155 -9.33 -31.09 -42.94
CA ARG A 155 -8.04 -30.38 -43.07
C ARG A 155 -8.22 -28.85 -43.04
N THR A 156 -9.22 -28.32 -43.75
CA THR A 156 -9.51 -26.87 -43.71
C THR A 156 -9.89 -26.41 -42.31
N ASN A 157 -10.70 -27.19 -41.59
CA ASN A 157 -11.07 -26.87 -40.20
C ASN A 157 -9.87 -26.91 -39.25
N VAL A 158 -8.95 -27.86 -39.42
CA VAL A 158 -7.71 -27.93 -38.63
C VAL A 158 -6.85 -26.70 -38.87
N ARG A 159 -6.68 -26.28 -40.14
CA ARG A 159 -5.94 -25.05 -40.49
C ARG A 159 -6.60 -23.80 -39.90
N ASP A 160 -7.92 -23.64 -40.03
CA ASP A 160 -8.67 -22.52 -39.44
C ASP A 160 -8.49 -22.44 -37.92
N LEU A 161 -8.69 -23.56 -37.21
CA LEU A 161 -8.53 -23.62 -35.76
C LEU A 161 -7.10 -23.29 -35.33
N TYR A 162 -6.09 -23.77 -36.07
CA TYR A 162 -4.69 -23.41 -35.81
C TYR A 162 -4.45 -21.90 -35.94
N THR A 163 -4.92 -21.29 -37.04
CA THR A 163 -4.80 -19.84 -37.25
C THR A 163 -5.50 -19.06 -36.14
N ARG A 164 -6.70 -19.49 -35.72
CA ARG A 164 -7.44 -18.86 -34.62
C ARG A 164 -6.71 -18.95 -33.28
N ILE A 165 -6.13 -20.11 -32.95
CA ILE A 165 -5.29 -20.28 -31.75
C ILE A 165 -4.13 -19.29 -31.80
N TRP A 166 -3.46 -19.20 -32.95
CA TRP A 166 -2.30 -18.32 -33.11
C TRP A 166 -2.66 -16.84 -32.97
N VAL A 167 -3.75 -16.39 -33.60
CA VAL A 167 -4.25 -15.01 -33.47
C VAL A 167 -4.63 -14.67 -32.02
N SER A 168 -5.37 -15.55 -31.34
CA SER A 168 -5.71 -15.33 -29.92
C SER A 168 -4.49 -15.34 -29.01
N LEU A 169 -3.47 -16.16 -29.30
CA LEU A 169 -2.21 -16.13 -28.55
C LEU A 169 -1.51 -14.77 -28.68
N ARG A 170 -1.47 -14.18 -29.88
CA ARG A 170 -0.94 -12.81 -30.09
C ARG A 170 -1.75 -11.75 -29.35
N ALA A 171 -3.06 -11.91 -29.27
CA ALA A 171 -3.93 -11.02 -28.49
C ALA A 171 -3.62 -11.12 -26.98
N ALA A 172 -3.47 -12.35 -26.46
CA ALA A 172 -3.09 -12.58 -25.06
C ALA A 172 -1.70 -12.02 -24.72
N GLU A 173 -0.72 -12.15 -25.63
CA GLU A 173 0.62 -11.53 -25.50
C GLU A 173 0.49 -10.00 -25.40
N SER A 174 -0.28 -9.37 -26.29
CA SER A 174 -0.48 -7.91 -26.26
C SER A 174 -1.15 -7.43 -24.96
N ILE A 175 -2.09 -8.20 -24.41
CA ILE A 175 -2.71 -7.90 -23.11
C ILE A 175 -1.67 -8.03 -21.99
N SER A 176 -0.86 -9.09 -22.00
CA SER A 176 0.22 -9.30 -21.04
C SER A 176 1.23 -8.16 -21.06
N ASP A 177 1.63 -7.68 -22.23
CA ASP A 177 2.54 -6.53 -22.37
C ASP A 177 1.93 -5.26 -21.77
N ARG A 178 0.61 -5.07 -21.91
CA ARG A 178 -0.08 -3.93 -21.30
C ARG A 178 -0.09 -4.02 -19.78
N ILE A 179 -0.28 -5.21 -19.21
CA ILE A 179 -0.19 -5.45 -17.76
C ILE A 179 1.22 -5.15 -17.25
N GLN A 180 2.26 -5.61 -17.96
CA GLN A 180 3.65 -5.32 -17.60
C GLN A 180 3.96 -3.83 -17.62
N LYS A 181 3.50 -3.09 -18.64
CA LYS A 181 3.63 -1.63 -18.67
C LYS A 181 2.96 -0.94 -17.48
N LEU A 182 1.73 -1.33 -17.14
CA LEU A 182 1.05 -0.77 -15.95
C LEU A 182 1.80 -1.07 -14.66
N ARG A 183 2.39 -2.27 -14.54
CA ARG A 183 3.20 -2.66 -13.39
C ARG A 183 4.46 -1.80 -13.27
N ASP A 184 5.22 -1.68 -14.35
CA ASP A 184 6.57 -1.10 -14.33
C ASP A 184 6.55 0.44 -14.44
N GLU A 185 5.67 0.99 -15.28
CA GLU A 185 5.61 2.43 -15.58
C GLU A 185 4.72 3.20 -14.61
N GLU A 186 3.73 2.56 -13.98
CA GLU A 186 2.76 3.24 -13.10
C GLU A 186 2.79 2.71 -11.66
N LEU A 187 2.60 1.41 -11.45
CA LEU A 187 2.51 0.84 -10.10
C LEU A 187 3.86 0.92 -9.36
N GLN A 188 4.97 0.64 -10.03
CA GLN A 188 6.30 0.71 -9.41
C GLN A 188 6.62 2.10 -8.82
N PRO A 189 6.53 3.23 -9.57
CA PRO A 189 6.81 4.54 -9.00
C PRO A 189 5.83 4.91 -7.87
N GLN A 190 4.54 4.53 -7.99
CA GLN A 190 3.55 4.72 -6.91
C GLN A 190 3.97 4.02 -5.60
N LEU A 191 4.47 2.78 -5.69
CA LEU A 191 4.90 2.03 -4.50
C LEU A 191 6.20 2.56 -3.91
N VAL A 192 7.13 3.02 -4.74
CA VAL A 192 8.34 3.71 -4.26
C VAL A 192 7.97 5.02 -3.56
N GLU A 193 7.03 5.78 -4.12
CA GLU A 193 6.51 6.99 -3.48
C GLU A 193 5.85 6.65 -2.13
N LEU A 194 5.03 5.59 -2.09
CA LEU A 194 4.40 5.09 -0.86
C LEU A 194 5.42 4.72 0.23
N LEU A 195 6.53 4.07 -0.13
CA LEU A 195 7.63 3.78 0.81
C LEU A 195 8.21 5.07 1.40
N HIS A 196 8.38 6.11 0.58
CA HIS A 196 8.83 7.41 1.07
C HIS A 196 7.78 8.08 1.98
N GLY A 197 6.49 7.99 1.66
CA GLY A 197 5.40 8.50 2.50
C GLY A 197 5.37 7.81 3.86
N PHE A 198 5.55 6.48 3.89
CA PHE A 198 5.71 5.73 5.13
C PHE A 198 6.94 6.19 5.92
N ALA A 199 8.11 6.30 5.29
CA ALA A 199 9.33 6.74 5.96
C ALA A 199 9.16 8.13 6.60
N ARG A 200 8.57 9.10 5.89
CA ARG A 200 8.26 10.44 6.43
C ARG A 200 7.27 10.38 7.59
N THR A 201 6.17 9.64 7.44
CA THR A 201 5.16 9.47 8.49
C THR A 201 5.79 8.91 9.76
N TRP A 202 6.60 7.86 9.63
CA TRP A 202 7.23 7.22 10.78
C TRP A 202 8.31 8.07 11.46
N LYS A 203 9.00 8.96 10.72
CA LYS A 203 9.90 9.97 11.30
C LYS A 203 9.15 10.92 12.23
N VAL A 204 8.00 11.45 11.78
CA VAL A 204 7.17 12.32 12.65
C VAL A 204 6.59 11.54 13.82
N MET A 205 6.19 10.29 13.62
CA MET A 205 5.68 9.43 14.70
C MET A 205 6.74 9.14 15.77
N VAL A 206 7.98 8.84 15.41
CA VAL A 206 9.03 8.57 16.39
C VAL A 206 9.36 9.82 17.19
N GLU A 207 9.50 10.99 16.55
CA GLU A 207 9.67 12.27 17.24
C GLU A 207 8.54 12.54 18.25
N SER A 208 7.30 12.32 17.80
CA SER A 208 6.12 12.59 18.63
C SER A 208 6.02 11.64 19.82
N HIS A 209 6.27 10.34 19.63
CA HIS A 209 6.20 9.35 20.70
C HIS A 209 7.39 9.44 21.66
N GLU A 210 8.59 9.81 21.19
CA GLU A 210 9.73 10.08 22.06
C GLU A 210 9.48 11.32 22.92
N ALA A 211 8.93 12.40 22.35
CA ALA A 211 8.52 13.57 23.11
C ALA A 211 7.42 13.24 24.13
N GLN A 212 6.38 12.50 23.76
CA GLN A 212 5.32 12.05 24.68
C GLN A 212 5.89 11.21 25.84
N ARG A 213 6.79 10.27 25.53
CA ARG A 213 7.50 9.48 26.53
C ARG A 213 8.27 10.39 27.49
N GLN A 214 9.05 11.33 26.97
CA GLN A 214 9.88 12.23 27.77
C GLN A 214 9.03 13.14 28.68
N ILE A 215 7.97 13.74 28.14
CA ILE A 215 6.99 14.52 28.91
C ILE A 215 6.45 13.70 30.09
N MET A 216 6.08 12.44 29.85
CA MET A 216 5.54 11.57 30.90
C MET A 216 6.58 11.17 31.94
N PHE A 217 7.87 11.10 31.60
CA PHE A 217 8.94 10.89 32.58
C PHE A 217 9.13 12.11 33.49
N GLU A 218 9.04 13.33 32.94
CA GLU A 218 9.25 14.61 33.65
C GLU A 218 8.11 14.99 34.61
N VAL A 219 6.90 14.46 34.41
CA VAL A 219 5.77 14.69 35.32
C VAL A 219 6.11 14.16 36.71
N ASN A 220 6.17 15.02 37.72
CA ASN A 220 6.42 14.59 39.11
C ASN A 220 5.48 15.25 40.12
N SER A 221 4.55 16.08 39.64
CA SER A 221 3.51 16.71 40.45
C SER A 221 2.12 16.42 39.86
N PHE A 222 1.19 16.05 40.75
CA PHE A 222 -0.21 15.71 40.42
C PHE A 222 -1.19 16.78 40.90
N THR A 223 -0.73 18.03 40.96
CA THR A 223 -1.46 19.18 41.51
C THR A 223 -2.69 19.53 40.67
N CYS A 224 -3.81 18.90 41.00
CA CYS A 224 -5.14 19.24 40.48
C CYS A 224 -5.98 19.85 41.62
N PRO A 225 -6.83 20.87 41.39
CA PRO A 225 -7.76 21.40 42.41
C PRO A 225 -8.75 20.36 42.99
N ALA A 226 -8.86 19.19 42.35
CA ALA A 226 -9.61 18.01 42.80
C ALA A 226 -8.74 16.98 43.55
N TYR A 227 -7.44 17.24 43.72
CA TYR A 227 -6.53 16.39 44.47
C TYR A 227 -6.96 16.36 45.95
N GLY A 228 -7.10 15.15 46.53
CA GLY A 228 -7.58 14.95 47.89
C GLY A 228 -9.10 15.04 48.12
N LYS A 229 -9.90 15.34 47.08
CA LYS A 229 -11.38 15.33 47.11
C LYS A 229 -11.94 14.01 46.55
N PHE A 230 -13.13 13.63 47.01
CA PHE A 230 -13.87 12.48 46.47
C PHE A 230 -14.06 12.58 44.96
N CYS A 231 -13.94 11.45 44.25
CA CYS A 231 -14.30 11.38 42.85
C CYS A 231 -15.75 11.83 42.62
N ASN A 232 -15.98 12.76 41.69
CA ASN A 232 -17.32 13.19 41.27
C ASN A 232 -17.82 12.39 40.06
N ASP A 233 -19.12 12.47 39.75
CA ASP A 233 -19.70 11.74 38.61
C ASP A 233 -19.05 12.10 37.27
N ALA A 234 -18.64 13.36 37.10
CA ALA A 234 -17.94 13.82 35.90
C ALA A 234 -16.57 13.16 35.72
N GLN A 235 -15.77 13.04 36.79
CA GLN A 235 -14.46 12.37 36.78
C GLN A 235 -14.60 10.87 36.50
N ARG A 236 -15.62 10.23 37.07
CA ARG A 236 -15.93 8.83 36.81
C ARG A 236 -16.35 8.61 35.35
N HIS A 237 -17.19 9.49 34.82
CA HIS A 237 -17.59 9.46 33.41
C HIS A 237 -16.39 9.69 32.47
N ALA A 238 -15.51 10.65 32.78
CA ALA A 238 -14.29 10.89 32.03
C ALA A 238 -13.35 9.68 32.04
N THR A 239 -13.21 9.00 33.18
CA THR A 239 -12.40 7.78 33.30
C THR A 239 -12.98 6.63 32.47
N LEU A 240 -14.30 6.48 32.44
CA LEU A 240 -14.99 5.51 31.59
C LEU A 240 -14.79 5.83 30.09
N ARG A 241 -14.92 7.09 29.70
CA ARG A 241 -14.68 7.53 28.33
C ARG A 241 -13.24 7.24 27.90
N LEU A 242 -12.26 7.54 28.74
CA LEU A 242 -10.86 7.20 28.49
C LEU A 242 -10.65 5.70 28.31
N GLU A 243 -11.30 4.85 29.12
CA GLU A 243 -11.24 3.39 28.94
C GLU A 243 -11.75 2.97 27.55
N VAL A 244 -12.88 3.54 27.11
CA VAL A 244 -13.46 3.25 25.80
C VAL A 244 -12.52 3.68 24.68
N GLU A 245 -12.00 4.90 24.72
CA GLU A 245 -11.10 5.41 23.67
C GLU A 245 -9.76 4.67 23.62
N LEU A 246 -9.19 4.27 24.76
CA LEU A 246 -7.98 3.43 24.79
C LEU A 246 -8.20 2.07 24.14
N ARG A 247 -9.39 1.48 24.33
CA ARG A 247 -9.77 0.23 23.68
C ARG A 247 -9.95 0.42 22.17
N ASN A 248 -10.59 1.51 21.76
CA ASN A 248 -10.74 1.88 20.34
C ASN A 248 -9.37 2.07 19.69
N TRP A 249 -8.49 2.88 20.29
CA TRP A 249 -7.14 3.13 19.79
C TRP A 249 -6.35 1.83 19.64
N ARG A 250 -6.39 0.93 20.63
CA ARG A 250 -5.75 -0.39 20.52
C ARG A 250 -6.30 -1.20 19.35
N SER A 251 -7.61 -1.21 19.15
CA SER A 251 -8.24 -1.91 18.03
C SER A 251 -7.81 -1.32 16.69
N CYS A 252 -7.84 0.01 16.56
CA CYS A 252 -7.40 0.72 15.36
C CYS A 252 -5.93 0.44 15.04
N PHE A 253 -5.05 0.43 16.03
CA PHE A 253 -3.63 0.10 15.83
C PHE A 253 -3.45 -1.32 15.27
N VAL A 254 -4.12 -2.31 15.86
CA VAL A 254 -4.05 -3.69 15.38
C VAL A 254 -4.59 -3.80 13.96
N SER A 255 -5.76 -3.20 13.68
CA SER A 255 -6.34 -3.18 12.33
C SER A 255 -5.44 -2.50 11.32
N TYR A 256 -4.79 -1.39 11.67
CA TYR A 256 -3.85 -0.67 10.81
C TYR A 256 -2.67 -1.54 10.41
N VAL A 257 -2.00 -2.19 11.37
CA VAL A 257 -0.88 -3.09 11.08
C VAL A 257 -1.34 -4.30 10.26
N SER A 258 -2.50 -4.88 10.58
CA SER A 258 -3.07 -5.99 9.82
C SER A 258 -3.42 -5.61 8.38
N ALA A 259 -3.99 -4.42 8.14
CA ALA A 259 -4.34 -3.93 6.82
C ALA A 259 -3.09 -3.72 5.96
N GLN A 260 -2.02 -3.15 6.53
CA GLN A 260 -0.74 -3.00 5.84
C GLN A 260 -0.15 -4.35 5.44
N LYS A 261 -0.13 -5.32 6.36
CA LYS A 261 0.37 -6.67 6.07
C LYS A 261 -0.43 -7.33 4.95
N ALA A 262 -1.75 -7.29 5.03
CA ALA A 262 -2.63 -7.89 4.03
C ALA A 262 -2.47 -7.25 2.65
N TYR A 263 -2.31 -5.92 2.60
CA TYR A 263 -2.09 -5.20 1.35
C TYR A 263 -0.78 -5.66 0.67
N ILE A 264 0.33 -5.70 1.42
CA ILE A 264 1.63 -6.11 0.90
C ILE A 264 1.69 -7.60 0.57
N GLU A 265 1.02 -8.45 1.35
CA GLU A 265 0.89 -9.89 1.07
C GLU A 265 0.13 -10.15 -0.24
N ALA A 266 -0.99 -9.42 -0.47
CA ALA A 266 -1.74 -9.53 -1.71
C ALA A 266 -0.91 -9.10 -2.93
N LEU A 267 -0.13 -8.02 -2.77
CA LEU A 267 0.75 -7.50 -3.81
C LEU A 267 1.93 -8.43 -4.12
N ASP A 268 2.61 -8.97 -3.10
CA ASP A 268 3.67 -9.99 -3.26
C ASP A 268 3.13 -11.27 -3.92
N GLY A 269 1.96 -11.73 -3.46
CA GLY A 269 1.27 -12.88 -4.04
C GLY A 269 0.93 -12.69 -5.52
N TRP A 270 0.47 -11.50 -5.91
CA TRP A 270 0.22 -11.12 -7.29
C TRP A 270 1.52 -11.08 -8.12
N LEU A 271 2.54 -10.37 -7.63
CA LEU A 271 3.84 -10.23 -8.30
C LEU A 271 4.59 -11.56 -8.49
N SER A 272 4.42 -12.50 -7.57
CA SER A 272 5.03 -13.83 -7.66
C SER A 272 4.61 -14.62 -8.92
N LYS A 273 3.43 -14.33 -9.48
CA LYS A 273 2.92 -14.99 -10.69
C LYS A 273 3.74 -14.66 -11.95
N PHE A 274 4.44 -13.53 -11.95
CA PHE A 274 5.30 -13.15 -13.06
C PHE A 274 6.58 -14.01 -13.11
N ILE A 275 7.15 -14.39 -11.96
CA ILE A 275 8.34 -15.28 -11.89
C ILE A 275 8.02 -16.68 -12.41
N LEU A 276 6.84 -17.22 -12.05
CA LEU A 276 6.41 -18.54 -12.51
C LEU A 276 6.22 -18.57 -14.04
N THR A 277 5.75 -17.46 -14.62
CA THR A 277 5.49 -17.34 -16.06
C THR A 277 6.78 -17.39 -16.88
N ASP A 278 7.86 -16.76 -16.41
CA ASP A 278 9.16 -16.83 -17.07
C ASP A 278 9.72 -18.26 -17.03
N THR A 279 9.66 -18.93 -15.88
CA THR A 279 10.12 -20.33 -15.73
C THR A 279 9.37 -21.29 -16.67
N ILE A 280 8.06 -21.10 -16.84
CA ILE A 280 7.25 -21.91 -17.78
C ILE A 280 7.60 -21.59 -19.24
N ARG A 281 7.84 -20.32 -19.61
CA ARG A 281 8.27 -19.93 -20.97
C ARG A 281 9.58 -20.63 -21.38
N TYR A 282 10.56 -20.70 -20.47
CA TYR A 282 11.84 -21.39 -20.74
C TYR A 282 11.69 -22.91 -20.82
N SER A 283 10.79 -23.51 -20.02
CA SER A 283 10.58 -24.96 -20.03
C SER A 283 9.93 -25.52 -21.31
N ARG A 284 9.28 -24.68 -22.12
CA ARG A 284 8.46 -25.12 -23.26
C ARG A 284 9.13 -25.00 -24.64
N GLY A 285 10.45 -24.74 -24.71
CA GLY A 285 11.21 -24.99 -25.94
C GLY A 285 12.34 -24.04 -26.32
N ILE A 286 12.88 -23.19 -25.43
CA ILE A 286 14.08 -22.40 -25.74
C ILE A 286 15.01 -22.37 -24.50
N SER A 287 16.05 -23.20 -24.55
CA SER A 287 17.26 -23.24 -23.71
C SER A 287 17.12 -23.57 -22.21
N SER A 288 17.92 -24.53 -21.76
CA SER A 288 18.12 -24.93 -20.35
C SER A 288 19.13 -24.02 -19.65
N ILE A 289 18.79 -22.76 -19.43
CA ILE A 289 19.57 -21.87 -18.58
C ILE A 289 18.77 -21.65 -17.30
N ALA A 290 19.36 -21.98 -16.15
CA ALA A 290 18.77 -21.68 -14.84
C ALA A 290 18.41 -20.19 -14.77
N PRO A 291 17.29 -19.80 -14.14
CA PRO A 291 16.89 -18.40 -14.11
C PRO A 291 17.96 -17.61 -13.36
N ASP A 292 18.74 -16.83 -14.10
CA ASP A 292 19.65 -15.87 -13.53
C ASP A 292 18.81 -14.84 -12.74
N ARG A 293 19.21 -14.54 -11.50
CA ARG A 293 18.54 -13.54 -10.67
C ARG A 293 18.55 -12.15 -11.33
N ALA A 294 19.36 -11.95 -12.38
CA ALA A 294 19.46 -10.73 -13.16
C ALA A 294 18.19 -10.34 -13.94
N GLY A 295 17.21 -11.24 -14.13
CA GLY A 295 15.99 -10.97 -14.90
C GLY A 295 14.73 -10.64 -14.10
N THR A 296 14.77 -10.69 -12.75
CA THR A 296 13.57 -10.46 -11.94
C THR A 296 13.22 -8.96 -11.90
N PRO A 297 11.99 -8.55 -12.24
CA PRO A 297 11.61 -7.14 -12.20
C PRO A 297 11.87 -6.55 -10.80
N PRO A 298 12.50 -5.36 -10.69
CA PRO A 298 12.88 -4.75 -9.40
C PRO A 298 11.71 -4.67 -8.41
N LEU A 299 10.50 -4.41 -8.90
CA LEU A 299 9.31 -4.32 -8.09
C LEU A 299 8.98 -5.63 -7.36
N VAL A 300 9.20 -6.79 -8.01
CA VAL A 300 8.94 -8.11 -7.42
C VAL A 300 9.88 -8.34 -6.23
N VAL A 301 11.15 -7.96 -6.37
CA VAL A 301 12.14 -8.08 -5.29
C VAL A 301 11.77 -7.17 -4.11
N ILE A 302 11.47 -5.89 -4.37
CA ILE A 302 11.13 -4.92 -3.33
C ILE A 302 9.87 -5.35 -2.57
N CYS A 303 8.82 -5.79 -3.26
CA CYS A 303 7.57 -6.22 -2.60
C CYS A 303 7.77 -7.50 -1.79
N HIS A 304 8.57 -8.44 -2.29
CA HIS A 304 8.87 -9.67 -1.56
C HIS A 304 9.68 -9.42 -0.28
N GLU A 305 10.69 -8.54 -0.36
CA GLU A 305 11.45 -8.10 0.81
C GLU A 305 10.58 -7.34 1.79
N TRP A 306 9.72 -6.43 1.31
CA TRP A 306 8.77 -5.69 2.13
C TRP A 306 7.83 -6.66 2.87
N HIS A 307 7.23 -7.62 2.16
CA HIS A 307 6.37 -8.64 2.76
C HIS A 307 7.10 -9.47 3.82
N THR A 308 8.31 -9.94 3.51
CA THR A 308 9.10 -10.79 4.42
C THR A 308 9.48 -10.04 5.69
N THR A 309 9.94 -8.80 5.56
CA THR A 309 10.35 -7.95 6.70
C THR A 309 9.13 -7.57 7.54
N LEU A 310 8.03 -7.14 6.91
CA LEU A 310 6.81 -6.76 7.61
C LEU A 310 6.15 -7.95 8.32
N SER A 311 6.24 -9.16 7.76
CA SER A 311 5.74 -10.39 8.39
C SER A 311 6.42 -10.68 9.73
N ARG A 312 7.74 -10.45 9.81
CA ARG A 312 8.55 -10.64 11.02
C ARG A 312 8.52 -9.45 11.99
N PHE A 313 7.90 -8.34 11.60
CA PHE A 313 7.94 -7.08 12.33
C PHE A 313 7.28 -7.15 13.73
N PRO A 314 7.98 -6.71 14.80
CA PRO A 314 7.55 -6.90 16.18
C PRO A 314 6.51 -5.86 16.65
N TYR A 315 5.27 -5.98 16.19
CA TYR A 315 4.20 -5.03 16.58
C TYR A 315 3.46 -5.38 17.88
N LYS A 316 3.59 -6.61 18.42
CA LYS A 316 2.75 -7.14 19.52
C LYS A 316 2.96 -6.44 20.86
N ARG A 317 4.10 -5.77 21.07
CA ARG A 317 4.42 -5.05 22.32
C ARG A 317 3.47 -3.87 22.56
N VAL A 318 3.16 -3.10 21.52
CA VAL A 318 2.26 -1.93 21.59
C VAL A 318 0.85 -2.31 22.08
N PRO A 319 0.08 -3.21 21.43
CA PRO A 319 -1.26 -3.55 21.89
C PRO A 319 -1.25 -4.28 23.23
N PHE A 320 -0.12 -4.86 23.65
CA PHE A 320 0.04 -5.43 24.98
C PHE A 320 0.16 -4.35 26.06
N THR A 321 1.02 -3.35 25.89
CA THR A 321 1.17 -2.24 26.84
C THR A 321 -0.10 -1.39 26.90
N MET A 322 -0.75 -1.12 25.76
CA MET A 322 -2.05 -0.45 25.71
C MET A 322 -3.13 -1.21 26.51
N ARG A 323 -3.17 -2.54 26.40
CA ARG A 323 -4.11 -3.38 27.16
C ARG A 323 -3.85 -3.31 28.66
N ASN A 324 -2.58 -3.33 29.07
CA ASN A 324 -2.21 -3.23 30.48
C ASN A 324 -2.59 -1.86 31.06
N PHE A 325 -2.32 -0.78 30.32
CA PHE A 325 -2.74 0.56 30.71
C PHE A 325 -4.28 0.66 30.81
N ASN A 326 -5.01 0.15 29.82
CA ASN A 326 -6.47 0.09 29.85
C ASN A 326 -7.03 -0.66 31.07
N ARG A 327 -6.42 -1.80 31.44
CA ARG A 327 -6.77 -2.55 32.67
C ARG A 327 -6.57 -1.69 33.92
N SER A 328 -5.50 -0.91 33.98
CA SER A 328 -5.24 0.00 35.10
C SER A 328 -6.26 1.14 35.16
N VAL A 329 -6.68 1.71 34.03
CA VAL A 329 -7.76 2.70 33.95
C VAL A 329 -9.09 2.10 34.41
N ARG A 330 -9.42 0.87 34.01
CA ARG A 330 -10.63 0.16 34.47
C ARG A 330 -10.63 -0.07 35.98
N VAL A 331 -9.50 -0.47 36.56
CA VAL A 331 -9.37 -0.61 38.02
C VAL A 331 -9.52 0.74 38.73
N LEU A 332 -8.99 1.83 38.16
CA LEU A 332 -9.23 3.18 38.70
C LEU A 332 -10.72 3.52 38.71
N TRP A 333 -11.45 3.23 37.62
CA TRP A 333 -12.89 3.48 37.53
C TRP A 333 -13.69 2.69 38.59
N LEU A 334 -13.33 1.43 38.84
CA LEU A 334 -13.95 0.61 39.88
C LEU A 334 -13.73 1.23 41.27
N LYS A 335 -12.48 1.59 41.60
CA LYS A 335 -12.13 2.24 42.88
C LYS A 335 -12.84 3.58 43.06
N GLN A 336 -12.97 4.38 42.00
CA GLN A 336 -13.74 5.63 42.04
C GLN A 336 -15.22 5.38 42.40
N GLY A 337 -15.80 4.27 41.94
CA GLY A 337 -17.16 3.88 42.29
C GLY A 337 -17.31 3.43 43.75
N GLU A 338 -16.35 2.68 44.26
CA GLU A 338 -16.28 2.31 45.68
C GLU A 338 -16.16 3.54 46.58
N GLU A 339 -15.27 4.48 46.23
CA GLU A 339 -15.07 5.74 46.96
C GLU A 339 -16.38 6.55 47.06
N GLN A 340 -17.14 6.59 45.96
CA GLN A 340 -18.44 7.26 45.90
C GLN A 340 -19.50 6.55 46.75
N GLN A 341 -19.48 5.21 46.79
CA GLN A 341 -20.37 4.44 47.67
C GLN A 341 -20.04 4.66 49.15
N GLN A 342 -18.74 4.75 49.49
CA GLN A 342 -18.30 5.04 50.86
C GLN A 342 -18.65 6.47 51.28
N LYS A 343 -18.57 7.44 50.37
CA LYS A 343 -19.05 8.81 50.61
C LYS A 343 -20.53 8.84 51.05
N ARG A 344 -21.38 7.97 50.47
CA ARG A 344 -22.80 7.86 50.84
C ARG A 344 -23.00 7.21 52.21
N LYS A 345 -22.04 6.40 52.69
CA LYS A 345 -22.11 5.67 53.97
C LYS A 345 -21.54 6.46 55.17
N GLY A 346 -20.82 7.55 54.93
CA GLY A 346 -20.33 8.44 56.00
C GLY A 346 -19.11 7.93 56.79
N ASP A 347 -18.39 6.92 56.29
CA ASP A 347 -17.24 6.33 56.98
C ASP A 347 -15.93 7.15 56.74
N GLY A 348 -15.44 7.78 57.81
CA GLY A 348 -14.26 8.64 57.79
C GLY A 348 -12.92 7.91 57.66
N LEU A 349 -12.79 6.68 58.16
CA LEU A 349 -11.57 5.87 58.04
C LEU A 349 -11.48 5.21 56.68
N ALA A 350 -12.61 4.70 56.17
CA ALA A 350 -12.69 4.20 54.79
C ALA A 350 -12.38 5.29 53.75
N LYS A 351 -12.68 6.56 54.07
CA LYS A 351 -12.34 7.72 53.24
C LYS A 351 -10.84 7.94 53.10
N GLU A 352 -10.05 7.82 54.16
CA GLU A 352 -8.59 8.02 54.08
C GLU A 352 -7.90 6.87 53.32
N LEU A 353 -8.32 5.63 53.56
CA LEU A 353 -7.82 4.46 52.84
C LEU A 353 -8.17 4.50 51.35
N GLY A 354 -9.39 4.90 51.00
CA GLY A 354 -9.83 5.06 49.61
C GLY A 354 -9.06 6.15 48.86
N LYS A 355 -8.73 7.26 49.53
CA LYS A 355 -7.90 8.34 48.95
C LYS A 355 -6.47 7.89 48.66
N LYS A 356 -5.85 7.14 49.58
CA LYS A 356 -4.51 6.59 49.36
C LYS A 356 -4.50 5.60 48.19
N ALA A 357 -5.46 4.67 48.19
CA ALA A 357 -5.58 3.65 47.15
C ALA A 357 -5.89 4.19 45.75
N THR A 358 -6.57 5.35 45.65
CA THR A 358 -6.81 6.05 44.37
C THR A 358 -5.59 6.87 43.93
N GLY A 359 -4.86 7.48 44.86
CA GLY A 359 -3.57 8.13 44.60
C GLY A 359 -2.54 7.16 44.01
N ASP A 360 -2.36 6.00 44.63
CA ASP A 360 -1.46 4.95 44.14
C ASP A 360 -1.84 4.50 42.73
N LYS A 361 -3.14 4.35 42.46
CA LYS A 361 -3.62 3.95 41.13
C LYS A 361 -3.39 5.02 40.06
N ARG A 362 -3.40 6.30 40.41
CA ARG A 362 -3.06 7.39 39.48
C ARG A 362 -1.56 7.37 39.14
N ALA A 363 -0.70 7.08 40.11
CA ALA A 363 0.73 6.89 39.85
C ALA A 363 0.98 5.67 38.94
N GLU A 364 0.28 4.55 39.17
CA GLU A 364 0.34 3.38 38.27
C GLU A 364 -0.14 3.72 36.85
N ASN A 365 -1.19 4.53 36.71
CA ASN A 365 -1.68 4.97 35.40
C ASN A 365 -0.66 5.85 34.68
N LYS A 366 0.07 6.72 35.39
CA LYS A 366 1.20 7.48 34.81
C LYS A 366 2.26 6.53 34.25
N ILE A 367 2.67 5.52 35.03
CA ILE A 367 3.65 4.51 34.60
C ILE A 367 3.13 3.72 33.40
N GLY A 368 1.85 3.33 33.40
CA GLY A 368 1.22 2.63 32.29
C GLY A 368 1.19 3.46 30.99
N LEU A 369 0.90 4.76 31.09
CA LEU A 369 0.92 5.70 29.97
C LEU A 369 2.35 5.89 29.42
N ALA A 370 3.34 6.05 30.29
CA ALA A 370 4.75 6.15 29.90
C ALA A 370 5.24 4.87 29.19
N SER A 371 4.90 3.70 29.72
CA SER A 371 5.25 2.40 29.11
C SER A 371 4.56 2.19 27.75
N MET A 372 3.35 2.71 27.57
CA MET A 372 2.66 2.69 26.28
C MET A 372 3.38 3.57 25.24
N PHE A 373 3.76 4.80 25.61
CA PHE A 373 4.53 5.68 24.72
C PHE A 373 5.93 5.15 24.42
N GLU A 374 6.58 4.49 25.37
CA GLU A 374 7.86 3.80 25.13
C GLU A 374 7.72 2.70 24.07
N ALA A 375 6.68 1.86 24.17
CA ALA A 375 6.42 0.82 23.17
C ALA A 375 6.09 1.41 21.79
N LEU A 376 5.34 2.51 21.75
CA LEU A 376 5.04 3.23 20.50
C LEU A 376 6.30 3.85 19.88
N ALA A 377 7.18 4.45 20.69
CA ALA A 377 8.43 5.04 20.22
C ALA A 377 9.38 3.99 19.64
N GLU A 378 9.54 2.84 20.31
CA GLU A 378 10.32 1.71 19.76
C GLU A 378 9.72 1.19 18.45
N PHE A 379 8.41 0.97 18.41
CA PHE A 379 7.73 0.54 17.19
C PHE A 379 7.92 1.52 16.02
N SER A 380 7.82 2.83 16.28
CA SER A 380 8.05 3.85 15.26
C SER A 380 9.51 3.88 14.80
N ARG A 381 10.47 3.71 15.72
CA ARG A 381 11.90 3.64 15.38
C ARG A 381 12.21 2.44 14.48
N ASP A 382 11.69 1.27 14.84
CA ASP A 382 11.82 0.06 14.03
C ASP A 382 11.15 0.24 12.65
N SER A 383 10.05 1.00 12.60
CA SER A 383 9.34 1.28 11.35
C SER A 383 10.18 2.19 10.45
N VAL A 384 10.79 3.26 10.98
CA VAL A 384 11.72 4.11 10.23
C VAL A 384 12.85 3.27 9.63
N ALA A 385 13.50 2.44 10.44
CA ALA A 385 14.58 1.57 9.99
C ALA A 385 14.14 0.61 8.87
N LEU A 386 12.93 0.03 8.99
CA LEU A 386 12.36 -0.84 7.97
C LEU A 386 12.19 -0.11 6.63
N TYR A 387 11.55 1.06 6.64
CA TYR A 387 11.26 1.78 5.39
C TYR A 387 12.52 2.40 4.78
N GLU A 388 13.48 2.86 5.58
CA GLU A 388 14.76 3.35 5.09
C GLU A 388 15.62 2.24 4.47
N ASP A 389 15.67 1.03 5.07
CA ASP A 389 16.36 -0.13 4.49
C ASP A 389 15.73 -0.54 3.14
N LEU A 390 14.40 -0.58 3.06
CA LEU A 390 13.69 -0.85 1.80
C LEU A 390 14.01 0.20 0.72
N LEU A 391 14.05 1.49 1.10
CA LEU A 391 14.37 2.57 0.19
C LEU A 391 15.83 2.49 -0.30
N ALA A 392 16.78 2.23 0.58
CA ALA A 392 18.19 2.08 0.25
C ALA A 392 18.43 0.95 -0.77
N ARG A 393 17.62 -0.11 -0.73
CA ARG A 393 17.67 -1.23 -1.66
C ARG A 393 16.92 -1.00 -2.97
N SER A 394 15.95 -0.09 -2.97
CA SER A 394 15.16 0.29 -4.14
C SER A 394 15.88 1.27 -5.07
N GLY A 395 16.90 1.98 -4.58
CA GLY A 395 17.72 2.89 -5.37
C GLY A 395 18.62 2.17 -6.39
N PRO A 396 19.05 2.83 -7.47
CA PRO A 396 20.01 2.25 -8.40
C PRO A 396 21.28 1.89 -7.64
N LYS A 397 21.65 0.61 -7.63
CA LYS A 397 22.99 0.19 -7.22
C LYS A 397 23.96 0.79 -8.25
N GLU A 398 24.63 1.88 -7.92
CA GLU A 398 25.83 2.26 -8.65
C GLU A 398 26.84 1.12 -8.47
N GLY A 399 26.91 0.25 -9.49
CA GLY A 399 27.90 -0.80 -9.54
C GLY A 399 29.30 -0.19 -9.62
N PRO A 400 30.33 -0.88 -9.13
CA PRO A 400 31.71 -0.39 -9.11
C PRO A 400 32.28 -0.13 -10.52
N GLU A 401 31.61 -0.55 -11.59
CA GLU A 401 32.03 -0.29 -12.98
C GLU A 401 31.89 1.18 -13.43
N LYS A 402 30.93 1.94 -12.89
CA LYS A 402 30.82 3.38 -13.25
C LYS A 402 31.89 4.25 -12.59
N ALA A 403 32.37 3.86 -11.41
CA ALA A 403 33.49 4.54 -10.76
C ALA A 403 34.82 4.30 -11.50
N ALA A 404 35.02 3.10 -12.05
CA ALA A 404 36.19 2.78 -12.87
C ALA A 404 36.19 3.52 -14.23
N SER A 405 35.01 3.71 -14.84
CA SER A 405 34.87 4.47 -16.08
C SER A 405 35.15 5.97 -15.90
N ALA A 406 34.76 6.56 -14.76
CA ALA A 406 35.04 7.97 -14.48
C ALA A 406 36.53 8.22 -14.20
N ALA A 407 37.20 7.30 -13.49
CA ALA A 407 38.63 7.40 -13.19
C ALA A 407 39.53 7.17 -14.43
N ALA A 408 39.06 6.41 -15.43
CA ALA A 408 39.83 6.16 -16.65
C ALA A 408 39.84 7.33 -17.65
N ILE A 409 38.84 8.23 -17.57
CA ILE A 409 38.77 9.41 -18.45
C ILE A 409 39.69 10.55 -17.96
N GLU A 410 40.10 10.52 -16.69
CA GLU A 410 40.95 11.54 -16.08
C GLU A 410 42.47 11.29 -16.27
N GLN A 411 42.87 10.19 -16.92
CA GLN A 411 44.28 9.80 -17.10
C GLN A 411 44.77 9.78 -18.57
N GLN A 412 44.13 10.50 -19.48
CA GLN A 412 44.69 10.70 -20.82
C GLN A 412 45.61 11.94 -20.85
N PRO A 413 46.92 11.79 -21.13
CA PRO A 413 47.81 12.95 -21.25
C PRO A 413 47.61 13.63 -22.61
N CYS A 414 47.57 14.97 -22.59
CA CYS A 414 47.57 15.82 -23.78
C CYS A 414 48.77 15.50 -24.71
N PRO A 415 48.58 15.45 -26.04
CA PRO A 415 49.70 15.29 -26.95
C PRO A 415 50.51 16.59 -27.03
N ALA A 416 51.79 16.51 -26.68
CA ALA A 416 52.76 17.58 -26.85
C ALA A 416 53.00 17.86 -28.34
N ALA A 417 53.01 19.14 -28.68
CA ALA A 417 53.39 19.66 -29.98
C ALA A 417 54.85 19.29 -30.30
N VAL A 418 55.07 18.74 -31.49
CA VAL A 418 56.41 18.55 -32.06
C VAL A 418 56.74 19.81 -32.85
N GLU A 419 57.66 20.62 -32.31
CA GLU A 419 58.31 21.72 -33.01
C GLU A 419 59.26 21.19 -34.09
N ALA A 420 59.36 21.96 -35.17
CA ALA A 420 60.20 21.71 -36.32
C ALA A 420 61.69 21.97 -36.03
N THR A 421 62.58 21.10 -36.51
CA THR A 421 63.81 21.46 -37.24
C THR A 421 64.38 20.27 -37.97
#